data_AF-A0A2D9BAY9-F1
#
_entry.id   AF-A0A2D9BAY9-F1
#
_cell.length_a   1.000
_cell.length_b   1.000
_cell.length_c   1.000
_cell.angle_alpha   90.00
_cell.angle_beta   90.00
_cell.angle_gamma   90.00
#
_symmetry.space_group_name_H-M   'P 1'
#
loop_
_entity.id
_entity.type
_entity.pdbx_description
1 polymer ?
#
loop_
_entity_poly.entity_id
_entity_poly.type
_entity_poly.pdbx_seq_one_letter_code
_entity_poly.pdbx_strand_id
1 'polypeptide(L)' 'MKKDIFLKPLAVFSILFLFSCEDDSSISCVTCNSPETTAFEVCRDQNDNATVNGENTDTNYDVYVAGLEEAGVTCGGG' A
#
# COMPACT_ATOMS: atom_id res chain seq x y z
N MET A 1 26.83 -34.02 -20.67
CA MET A 1 25.82 -35.10 -20.64
C MET A 1 24.77 -34.75 -19.59
N LYS A 2 23.48 -34.72 -19.99
CA LYS A 2 22.24 -34.96 -19.21
C LYS A 2 22.19 -34.39 -17.78
N LYS A 3 21.21 -33.56 -17.43
CA LYS A 3 19.81 -33.97 -17.34
C LYS A 3 18.84 -32.81 -17.54
N ASP A 4 17.95 -33.03 -18.48
CA ASP A 4 16.74 -32.28 -18.74
C ASP A 4 15.73 -32.68 -17.64
N ILE A 5 15.49 -31.80 -16.68
CA ILE A 5 14.40 -31.95 -15.71
C ILE A 5 13.21 -31.15 -16.26
N PHE A 6 12.35 -31.90 -16.94
CA PHE A 6 11.04 -31.48 -17.39
C PHE A 6 10.03 -31.91 -16.32
N LEU A 7 9.50 -30.96 -15.53
CA LEU A 7 8.31 -31.19 -14.71
C LEU A 7 7.49 -29.90 -14.59
N LYS A 8 6.67 -29.67 -15.62
CA LYS A 8 5.27 -29.18 -15.68
C LYS A 8 4.77 -28.08 -14.68
N PRO A 9 3.97 -27.11 -15.18
CA PRO A 9 3.76 -25.80 -14.58
C PRO A 9 2.63 -25.79 -13.53
N LEU A 10 2.77 -24.95 -12.51
CA LEU A 10 1.64 -24.47 -11.72
C LEU A 10 1.84 -22.98 -11.47
N ALA A 11 0.94 -22.21 -12.05
CA ALA A 11 0.81 -20.78 -11.85
C ALA A 11 0.68 -20.45 -10.36
N VAL A 12 1.50 -19.53 -9.87
CA VAL A 12 1.04 -18.46 -8.98
C VAL A 12 1.86 -17.22 -9.32
N PHE A 13 1.24 -16.34 -10.09
CA PHE A 13 1.67 -14.98 -10.34
C PHE A 13 1.43 -14.18 -9.05
N SER A 14 2.25 -14.40 -8.02
CA SER A 14 2.27 -13.53 -6.84
C SER A 14 3.55 -12.73 -6.92
N ILE A 15 3.49 -11.70 -7.76
CA ILE A 15 4.28 -10.50 -7.54
C ILE A 15 3.69 -9.86 -6.27
N LEU A 16 4.01 -10.47 -5.13
CA LEU A 16 3.99 -9.80 -3.85
C LEU A 16 5.15 -8.82 -3.94
N PHE A 17 4.87 -7.65 -4.51
CA PHE A 17 5.60 -6.43 -4.21
C PHE A 17 5.44 -6.17 -2.71
N LEU A 18 6.19 -6.94 -1.91
CA LEU A 18 6.64 -6.53 -0.60
C LEU A 18 7.65 -5.41 -0.87
N PHE A 19 7.16 -4.24 -1.27
CA PHE A 19 7.97 -3.04 -1.15
C PHE A 19 8.14 -2.80 0.34
N SER A 20 9.41 -2.78 0.70
CA SER A 20 10.00 -2.74 2.02
C SER A 20 9.31 -1.79 2.99
N CYS A 21 9.05 -2.27 4.20
CA CYS A 21 9.15 -1.45 5.39
C CYS A 21 10.60 -0.95 5.46
N GLU A 22 10.86 0.27 5.02
CA GLU A 22 12.10 0.97 5.31
C GLU A 22 11.78 2.09 6.31
N ASP A 23 12.16 1.80 7.55
CA ASP A 23 12.29 2.73 8.67
C ASP A 23 13.28 3.83 8.27
N ASP A 24 12.81 4.94 7.71
CA ASP A 24 13.61 6.16 7.69
C ASP A 24 12.77 7.43 7.48
N SER A 25 12.70 8.22 8.55
CA SER A 25 12.55 9.68 8.55
C SER A 25 11.23 10.28 8.01
N SER A 26 10.30 10.53 8.94
CA SER A 26 9.19 11.52 8.91
C SER A 26 7.94 11.27 8.07
N ILE A 27 7.91 10.30 7.16
CA ILE A 27 6.73 9.97 6.35
C ILE A 27 5.97 8.83 7.05
N SER A 28 4.84 9.14 7.68
CA SER A 28 3.97 8.14 8.32
C SER A 28 3.00 7.58 7.28
N CYS A 29 3.16 6.30 6.93
CA CYS A 29 2.29 5.59 6.01
C CYS A 29 1.35 4.63 6.75
N VAL A 30 0.12 4.53 6.27
CA VAL A 30 -0.87 3.55 6.71
C VAL A 30 -1.43 2.81 5.50
N THR A 31 -1.73 1.52 5.69
CA THR A 31 -2.52 0.78 4.72
C THR A 31 -4.00 1.04 5.00
N CYS A 32 -4.73 1.43 3.97
CA CYS A 32 -6.16 1.63 3.98
C CYS A 32 -6.83 0.57 3.10
N ASN A 33 -7.92 -0.03 3.57
CA ASN A 33 -8.69 -0.99 2.79
C ASN A 33 -10.18 -0.93 3.11
N SER A 34 -11.01 -1.30 2.15
CA SER A 34 -12.47 -1.37 2.33
C SER A 34 -13.01 -2.63 1.64
N PRO A 35 -14.25 -3.07 1.92
CA PRO A 35 -14.85 -4.18 1.17
C PRO A 35 -15.03 -3.86 -0.33
N GLU A 36 -15.09 -2.57 -0.70
CA GLU A 36 -15.35 -2.10 -2.06
C GLU A 36 -14.08 -1.77 -2.86
N THR A 37 -12.90 -1.74 -2.20
CA THR A 37 -11.62 -1.34 -2.81
C THR A 37 -10.49 -2.30 -2.43
N THR A 38 -9.53 -2.51 -3.33
CA THR A 38 -8.26 -3.15 -2.96
C THR A 38 -7.54 -2.32 -1.89
N ALA A 39 -6.73 -2.97 -1.05
CA ALA A 39 -5.87 -2.25 -0.10
C ALA A 39 -4.92 -1.29 -0.86
N PHE A 40 -4.78 -0.09 -0.33
CA PHE A 40 -3.92 0.97 -0.87
C PHE A 40 -3.17 1.66 0.26
N GLU A 41 -2.02 2.24 -0.07
CA GLU A 41 -1.19 2.94 0.90
C GLU A 41 -1.51 4.43 0.89
N VAL A 42 -1.63 5.00 2.09
CA VAL A 42 -1.76 6.44 2.32
C VAL A 42 -0.61 6.90 3.17
N CYS A 43 0.20 7.82 2.67
CA CYS A 43 1.36 8.36 3.38
C CYS A 43 1.24 9.86 3.63
N ARG A 44 1.76 10.33 4.76
CA ARG A 44 1.94 11.75 5.05
C ARG A 44 3.21 12.27 4.38
N ASP A 45 3.08 13.23 3.48
CA ASP A 45 4.24 13.87 2.85
C ASP A 45 4.91 14.93 3.75
N GLN A 46 5.94 15.60 3.21
CA GLN A 46 6.69 16.66 3.90
C GLN A 46 5.87 17.95 4.14
N ASN A 47 4.71 18.08 3.51
CA ASN A 47 3.79 19.21 3.59
C ASN A 47 2.54 18.89 4.43
N ASP A 48 2.55 17.77 5.18
CA ASP A 48 1.41 17.22 5.93
C ASP A 48 0.19 16.87 5.05
N ASN A 49 0.38 16.68 3.75
CA ASN A 49 -0.65 16.20 2.83
C ASN A 49 -0.65 14.67 2.75
N ALA A 50 -1.81 14.09 2.49
CA ALA A 50 -1.94 12.69 2.13
C ALA A 50 -1.43 12.48 0.71
N THR A 51 -0.65 11.42 0.54
CA THR A 51 -0.27 10.85 -0.74
C THR A 51 -0.85 9.45 -0.82
N VAL A 52 -1.39 9.07 -1.98
CA VAL A 52 -1.97 7.75 -2.22
C VAL A 52 -1.15 7.05 -3.28
N ASN A 53 -0.51 5.93 -2.92
CA ASN A 53 0.48 5.27 -3.79
C ASN A 53 1.56 6.24 -4.32
N GLY A 54 1.96 7.22 -3.51
CA GLY A 54 2.95 8.23 -3.87
C GLY A 54 2.43 9.46 -4.64
N GLU A 55 1.13 9.54 -4.95
CA GLU A 55 0.52 10.70 -5.60
C GLU A 55 -0.12 11.64 -4.57
N ASN A 56 0.28 12.93 -4.57
CA ASN A 56 -0.25 13.93 -3.64
C ASN A 56 -1.72 14.23 -3.92
N THR A 57 -2.52 14.25 -2.86
CA THR A 57 -3.97 14.53 -2.93
C THR A 57 -4.30 16.01 -2.74
N ASP A 58 -3.29 16.86 -2.50
CA ASP A 58 -3.42 18.27 -2.07
C ASP A 58 -4.34 18.45 -0.84
N THR A 59 -4.55 17.37 -0.09
CA THR A 59 -5.43 17.32 1.07
C THR A 59 -4.61 16.92 2.29
N ASN A 60 -4.83 17.60 3.42
CA ASN A 60 -4.14 17.27 4.67
C ASN A 60 -4.34 15.78 5.04
N TYR A 61 -3.27 15.13 5.49
CA TYR A 61 -3.25 13.70 5.80
C TYR A 61 -4.34 13.29 6.79
N ASP A 62 -4.46 14.00 7.91
CA ASP A 62 -5.42 13.65 8.97
C ASP A 62 -6.87 13.82 8.49
N VAL A 63 -7.14 14.85 7.68
CA VAL A 63 -8.46 15.07 7.04
C VAL A 63 -8.77 13.97 6.03
N TYR A 64 -7.78 13.58 5.22
CA TYR A 64 -7.95 12.56 4.20
C TYR A 64 -8.26 11.19 4.82
N VAL A 65 -7.48 10.78 5.83
CA VAL A 65 -7.71 9.52 6.55
C VAL A 65 -9.06 9.52 7.27
N ALA A 66 -9.42 10.60 7.97
CA ALA A 66 -10.73 10.70 8.62
C ALA A 66 -11.88 10.59 7.61
N GLY A 67 -11.76 11.21 6.43
CA GLY A 67 -12.76 11.10 5.36
C GLY A 67 -12.87 9.68 4.79
N LEU A 68 -11.76 8.95 4.69
CA LEU A 68 -11.76 7.54 4.33
C LEU A 68 -12.45 6.69 5.40
N GLU A 69 -12.15 6.92 6.68
CA GLU A 69 -12.80 6.21 7.80
C GLU A 69 -14.30 6.48 7.88
N GLU A 70 -14.74 7.73 7.67
CA GLU A 70 -16.17 8.07 7.56
C GLU A 70 -16.84 7.39 6.36
N ALA A 71 -16.11 7.20 5.26
CA ALA A 71 -16.58 6.43 4.11
C ALA A 71 -16.58 4.91 4.32
N GLY A 72 -16.14 4.43 5.50
CA GLY A 72 -16.10 3.01 5.85
C GLY A 72 -14.82 2.28 5.40
N VAL A 73 -13.78 3.02 5.03
CA VAL A 73 -12.44 2.47 4.79
C VAL A 73 -11.74 2.30 6.13
N THR A 74 -11.11 1.16 6.38
CA THR A 74 -10.29 0.95 7.57
C THR A 74 -8.85 1.32 7.24
N CYS A 75 -8.30 2.29 7.96
CA CYS A 75 -6.91 2.74 7.81
C CYS A 75 -6.13 2.42 9.08
N GLY A 76 -5.12 1.57 8.99
CA GLY A 76 -4.32 1.19 10.15
C GLY A 76 -3.63 -0.17 9.96
N GLY A 77 -2.34 -0.21 10.25
CA GLY A 77 -1.50 -1.39 10.05
C GLY A 77 -0.09 -0.97 9.70
N GLY A 78 0.71 -0.70 10.73
CA GLY A 78 2.16 -0.69 10.70
C GLY A 78 2.66 -1.76 11.64
#